data_AF-A0A2E6TX99-F1
#
_entry.id   AF-A0A2E6TX99-F1
#
_cell.length_a   1.000
_cell.length_b   1.000
_cell.length_c   1.000
_cell.angle_alpha   90.00
_cell.angle_beta   90.00
_cell.angle_gamma   90.00
#
_symmetry.space_group_name_H-M   'P 1'
#
loop_
_entity.id
_entity.type
_entity.pdbx_description
1 polymer ?
#
loop_
_entity_poly.entity_id
_entity_poly.type
_entity_poly.pdbx_seq_one_letter_code
_entity_poly.pdbx_strand_id
1 'polypeptide(L)'
;MQLAADRPGMAKFNQMFFGKLYLPNLKQRKNDGLAKEIETLFEQAAKYDDVKTPRGGTVAAQAKMELHGIRHLSVGKAAPDIKGRDQDGRSFKLSDYRGKVVLLYFWMEY
;
A
#
# COMPACT_ATOMS: atom_id res chain seq x y z
N MET A 1 1.36 11.17 -8.85
CA MET A 1 2.67 10.58 -8.50
C MET A 1 3.17 9.81 -9.72
N GLN A 2 4.25 10.25 -10.36
CA GLN A 2 4.83 9.52 -11.51
C GLN A 2 6.03 8.75 -10.99
N LEU A 3 5.78 7.52 -10.50
CA LEU A 3 6.76 6.62 -9.86
C LEU A 3 8.13 6.54 -10.56
N ALA A 4 8.17 6.65 -11.88
CA ALA A 4 9.39 6.58 -12.67
C ALA A 4 10.15 7.92 -12.78
N ALA A 5 9.45 9.06 -12.73
CA ALA A 5 10.06 10.38 -12.79
C ALA A 5 10.61 10.80 -11.42
N ASP A 6 9.91 10.41 -10.35
CA ASP A 6 10.21 10.83 -8.98
C ASP A 6 11.42 10.09 -8.38
N ARG A 7 11.81 8.91 -8.93
CA ARG A 7 12.91 8.07 -8.41
C ARG A 7 13.70 7.35 -9.52
N PRO A 8 14.59 8.05 -10.23
CA PRO A 8 15.35 7.46 -11.36
C PRO A 8 16.24 6.27 -10.96
N GLY A 9 16.75 6.23 -9.72
CA GLY A 9 17.58 5.12 -9.21
C GLY A 9 16.85 3.77 -9.11
N MET A 10 15.50 3.76 -9.15
CA MET A 10 14.72 2.53 -9.06
C MET A 10 14.54 1.82 -10.41
N ALA A 11 14.99 2.40 -11.53
CA ALA A 11 14.74 1.83 -12.84
C ALA A 11 15.34 0.43 -13.02
N LYS A 12 16.59 0.22 -12.57
CA LYS A 12 17.28 -1.07 -12.64
C LYS A 12 16.63 -2.12 -11.72
N PHE A 13 16.26 -1.71 -10.51
CA PHE A 13 15.52 -2.55 -9.56
C PHE A 13 14.18 -2.99 -10.17
N ASN A 14 13.42 -2.06 -10.72
CA ASN A 14 12.11 -2.36 -11.32
C ASN A 14 12.23 -3.32 -12.51
N GLN A 15 13.24 -3.16 -13.37
CA GLN A 15 13.48 -4.11 -14.46
C GLN A 15 13.85 -5.50 -13.97
N MET A 16 14.64 -5.59 -12.90
CA MET A 16 15.06 -6.87 -12.32
C MET A 16 13.89 -7.64 -11.70
N PHE A 17 13.00 -6.96 -10.98
CA PHE A 17 11.90 -7.60 -10.26
C PHE A 17 10.60 -7.74 -11.07
N PHE A 18 10.31 -6.80 -11.97
CA PHE A 18 9.05 -6.75 -12.72
C PHE A 18 9.22 -6.87 -14.24
N GLY A 19 10.45 -7.04 -14.71
CA GLY A 19 10.77 -7.21 -16.13
C GLY A 19 10.94 -5.90 -16.91
N LYS A 20 11.56 -6.01 -18.09
CA LYS A 20 11.90 -4.86 -18.95
C LYS A 20 10.69 -4.05 -19.45
N LEU A 21 9.51 -4.69 -19.49
CA LEU A 21 8.27 -4.08 -19.98
C LEU A 21 7.50 -3.30 -18.90
N TYR A 22 7.88 -3.40 -17.62
CA TYR A 22 7.15 -2.77 -16.51
C TYR A 22 7.02 -1.25 -16.65
N LEU A 23 8.16 -0.55 -16.83
CA LEU A 23 8.16 0.92 -16.92
C LEU A 23 7.50 1.46 -18.21
N PRO A 24 7.75 0.88 -19.42
CA PRO A 24 7.04 1.27 -20.63
C PRO A 24 5.50 1.12 -20.50
N ASN A 25 5.04 0.00 -19.94
CA ASN A 25 3.61 -0.27 -19.78
C ASN A 25 2.97 0.70 -18.79
N LEU A 26 3.66 1.04 -17.70
CA LEU A 26 3.17 2.05 -16.75
C LEU A 26 3.04 3.44 -17.37
N LYS A 27 3.95 3.84 -18.27
CA LYS A 27 3.87 5.15 -18.94
C LYS A 27 2.74 5.24 -19.97
N GLN A 28 2.36 4.12 -20.57
CA GLN A 28 1.28 4.08 -21.58
C GLN A 28 -0.13 4.02 -20.98
N ARG A 29 -0.29 3.46 -19.77
CA ARG A 29 -1.61 3.37 -19.15
C ARG A 29 -2.13 4.75 -18.74
N LYS A 30 -3.25 5.17 -19.32
CA LYS A 30 -4.06 6.28 -18.80
C LYS A 30 -4.68 5.82 -17.46
N ASN A 31 -4.76 6.73 -16.49
CA ASN A 31 -5.20 6.41 -15.11
C ASN A 31 -6.70 6.12 -14.97
N ASP A 32 -7.49 6.31 -16.04
CA ASP A 32 -8.94 6.17 -16.00
C ASP A 32 -9.34 4.71 -15.78
N GLY A 33 -10.05 4.43 -14.69
CA GLY A 33 -10.48 3.07 -14.34
C GLY A 33 -9.40 2.16 -13.74
N LEU A 34 -8.15 2.62 -13.62
CA LEU A 34 -7.04 1.83 -13.09
C LEU A 34 -7.30 1.32 -11.67
N ALA A 35 -7.93 2.14 -10.82
CA ALA A 35 -8.28 1.73 -9.46
C ALA A 35 -9.23 0.52 -9.43
N LYS A 36 -10.24 0.51 -10.32
CA LYS A 36 -11.20 -0.59 -10.42
C LYS A 36 -10.56 -1.85 -10.98
N GLU A 37 -9.67 -1.71 -11.95
CA GLU A 37 -8.88 -2.83 -12.49
C GLU A 37 -7.99 -3.45 -11.40
N ILE A 38 -7.29 -2.61 -10.62
CA ILE A 38 -6.43 -3.05 -9.51
C ILE A 38 -7.25 -3.81 -8.46
N GLU A 39 -8.39 -3.28 -8.03
CA GLU A 39 -9.26 -3.98 -7.09
C GLU A 39 -9.71 -5.34 -7.64
N THR A 40 -10.13 -5.39 -8.91
CA THR A 40 -10.55 -6.64 -9.57
C THR A 40 -9.43 -7.68 -9.59
N LEU A 41 -8.20 -7.26 -9.90
CA LEU A 41 -7.04 -8.15 -9.92
C LEU A 41 -6.74 -8.70 -8.53
N PHE A 42 -6.82 -7.88 -7.48
CA PHE A 42 -6.62 -8.37 -6.13
C PHE A 42 -7.76 -9.26 -5.64
N GLU A 43 -9.02 -9.03 -6.06
CA GLU A 43 -10.12 -9.95 -5.77
C GLU A 43 -9.92 -11.32 -6.41
N GLN A 44 -9.37 -11.37 -7.62
CA GLN A 44 -8.98 -12.62 -8.26
C GLN A 44 -7.80 -13.29 -7.52
N ALA A 45 -6.76 -12.52 -7.18
CA ALA A 45 -5.61 -13.02 -6.45
C ALA A 45 -5.97 -13.55 -5.05
N ALA A 46 -6.99 -13.00 -4.41
CA ALA A 46 -7.50 -13.42 -3.10
C ALA A 46 -8.02 -14.88 -3.07
N LYS A 47 -8.20 -15.52 -4.23
CA LYS A 47 -8.66 -16.91 -4.37
C LYS A 47 -7.53 -17.96 -4.30
N TYR A 48 -6.27 -17.55 -4.36
CA TYR A 48 -5.11 -18.46 -4.40
C TYR A 48 -4.42 -18.54 -3.03
N ASP A 49 -4.95 -19.34 -2.12
CA ASP A 49 -4.44 -19.50 -0.75
C ASP A 49 -3.36 -20.57 -0.60
N ASP A 50 -3.18 -21.41 -1.62
CA ASP A 50 -2.15 -22.44 -1.73
C ASP A 50 -0.83 -21.89 -2.30
N VAL A 51 -0.90 -20.89 -3.17
CA VAL A 51 0.28 -20.29 -3.81
C VAL A 51 1.09 -19.47 -2.81
N LYS A 52 2.31 -19.92 -2.51
CA LYS A 52 3.26 -19.23 -1.62
C LYS A 52 3.98 -18.09 -2.32
N THR A 53 4.30 -17.04 -1.57
CA THR A 53 5.09 -15.92 -2.09
C THR A 53 6.53 -15.95 -1.56
N PRO A 54 7.51 -15.42 -2.32
CA PRO A 54 8.90 -15.35 -1.85
C PRO A 54 9.11 -14.48 -0.59
N ARG A 55 8.15 -13.60 -0.27
CA ARG A 55 8.19 -12.73 0.92
C ARG A 55 7.52 -13.37 2.15
N GLY A 56 7.12 -14.64 2.06
CA GLY A 56 6.34 -15.33 3.09
C GLY A 56 4.83 -15.15 2.90
N GLY A 57 4.04 -16.04 3.51
CA GLY A 57 2.59 -16.06 3.34
C GLY A 57 2.13 -16.58 1.96
N THR A 58 0.87 -16.30 1.62
CA THR A 58 0.21 -16.77 0.40
C THR A 58 -0.21 -15.59 -0.48
N VAL A 59 -0.42 -15.83 -1.77
CA VAL A 59 -0.92 -14.80 -2.70
C VAL A 59 -2.25 -14.25 -2.20
N ALA A 60 -3.15 -15.12 -1.71
CA ALA A 60 -4.41 -14.68 -1.14
C ALA A 60 -4.24 -13.77 0.10
N ALA A 61 -3.30 -14.08 0.99
CA ALA A 61 -3.06 -13.26 2.17
C ALA A 61 -2.58 -11.85 1.79
N GLN A 62 -1.64 -11.75 0.84
CA GLN A 62 -1.16 -10.46 0.36
C GLN A 62 -2.26 -9.68 -0.35
N ALA A 63 -3.02 -10.33 -1.24
CA ALA A 63 -4.11 -9.69 -1.96
C ALA A 63 -5.19 -9.13 -1.02
N LYS A 64 -5.54 -9.86 0.04
CA LYS A 64 -6.48 -9.39 1.08
C LYS A 64 -5.96 -8.17 1.83
N MET A 65 -4.66 -8.13 2.15
CA MET A 65 -4.04 -6.96 2.79
C MET A 65 -4.09 -5.73 1.87
N GLU A 66 -3.74 -5.88 0.60
CA GLU A 66 -3.76 -4.78 -0.37
C GLU A 66 -5.19 -4.27 -0.61
N LEU A 67 -6.17 -5.17 -0.76
CA LEU A 67 -7.60 -4.79 -0.86
C LEU A 67 -8.06 -3.98 0.35
N HIS A 68 -7.66 -4.40 1.55
CA HIS A 68 -8.00 -3.65 2.76
C HIS A 68 -7.36 -2.24 2.74
N GLY A 69 -6.12 -2.13 2.29
CA GLY A 69 -5.43 -0.85 2.10
C GLY A 69 -6.17 0.10 1.15
N ILE A 70 -6.58 -0.42 -0.02
CA ILE A 70 -7.34 0.34 -1.01
C ILE A 70 -8.69 0.81 -0.44
N ARG A 71 -9.42 -0.08 0.23
CA ARG A 71 -10.79 0.18 0.68
C ARG A 71 -10.88 1.06 1.93
N HIS A 72 -9.88 0.97 2.82
CA HIS A 72 -9.95 1.56 4.16
C HIS A 72 -8.79 2.50 4.53
N LEU A 73 -7.61 2.37 3.90
CA LEU A 73 -6.40 3.10 4.31
C LEU A 73 -5.88 4.08 3.23
N SER A 74 -6.78 4.48 2.31
CA SER A 74 -6.48 5.38 1.20
C SER A 74 -6.97 6.81 1.44
N VAL A 75 -6.46 7.76 0.66
CA VAL A 75 -6.87 9.17 0.74
C VAL A 75 -8.40 9.31 0.64
N GLY A 76 -8.97 10.13 1.52
CA GLY A 76 -10.42 10.35 1.61
C GLY A 76 -11.17 9.31 2.45
N LYS A 77 -10.52 8.23 2.90
CA LYS A 77 -11.09 7.32 3.91
C LYS A 77 -10.83 7.84 5.32
N ALA A 78 -11.74 7.55 6.23
CA ALA A 78 -11.54 7.83 7.64
C ALA A 78 -10.40 6.95 8.17
N ALA A 79 -9.37 7.56 8.76
CA ALA A 79 -8.32 6.81 9.43
C ALA A 79 -8.92 5.95 10.57
N PRO A 80 -8.57 4.65 10.67
CA PRO A 80 -9.03 3.80 11.75
C PRO A 80 -8.62 4.37 13.10
N ASP A 81 -9.47 4.20 14.12
CA ASP A 81 -9.05 4.54 15.47
C ASP A 81 -7.98 3.55 15.95
N ILE A 82 -6.92 4.09 16.52
CA ILE A 82 -5.81 3.31 17.08
C ILE A 82 -5.58 3.76 18.51
N LYS A 83 -5.16 2.82 19.35
CA LYS A 83 -4.73 3.08 20.72
C LYS A 83 -3.29 2.61 20.91
N GLY A 84 -2.49 3.38 21.61
CA GLY A 84 -1.08 3.06 21.83
C GLY A 84 -0.45 3.92 22.91
N ARG A 85 0.86 3.75 23.07
CA ARG A 85 1.68 4.69 23.83
C ARG A 85 2.48 5.53 22.83
N ASP A 86 2.59 6.83 23.11
CA ASP A 86 3.47 7.71 22.36
C ASP A 86 4.93 7.55 22.79
N GLN A 87 5.83 8.33 22.20
CA GLN A 87 7.27 8.31 22.49
C GLN A 87 7.62 8.72 23.94
N ASP A 88 6.70 9.41 24.64
CA ASP A 88 6.85 9.78 26.05
C ASP A 88 6.21 8.75 27.00
N GLY A 89 5.70 7.64 26.45
CA GLY A 89 5.01 6.59 27.19
C GLY A 89 3.56 6.92 27.56
N ARG A 90 3.01 8.05 27.11
CA ARG A 90 1.62 8.45 27.40
C ARG A 90 0.67 7.65 26.53
N SER A 91 -0.42 7.18 27.13
CA SER A 91 -1.47 6.51 26.36
C SER A 91 -2.23 7.51 25.50
N PHE A 92 -2.46 7.18 24.23
CA PHE A 92 -3.26 8.00 23.33
C PHE A 92 -4.25 7.15 22.53
N LYS A 93 -5.34 7.77 22.08
CA LYS A 93 -6.15 7.30 20.96
C LYS A 93 -6.12 8.30 19.82
N LEU A 94 -6.16 7.84 18.58
CA LEU A 94 -6.19 8.76 17.44
C LEU A 94 -7.46 9.63 17.44
N SER A 95 -8.57 9.10 17.93
CA SER A 95 -9.82 9.84 18.15
C SER A 95 -9.68 11.06 19.06
N ASP A 96 -8.69 11.09 19.95
CA ASP A 96 -8.50 12.18 20.91
C ASP A 96 -8.05 13.48 20.21
N TYR A 97 -7.60 13.38 18.95
CA TYR A 97 -7.12 14.50 18.14
C TYR A 97 -8.14 15.01 17.12
N ARG A 98 -9.42 14.61 17.22
CA ARG A 98 -10.48 15.13 16.34
C ARG A 98 -10.53 16.67 16.38
N GLY A 99 -10.73 17.29 15.21
CA GLY A 99 -10.68 18.74 15.04
C GLY A 99 -9.28 19.33 14.84
N LYS A 100 -8.21 18.51 14.88
CA LYS A 100 -6.83 18.92 14.58
C LYS A 100 -6.34 18.30 13.27
N VAL A 101 -5.35 18.94 12.66
CA VAL A 101 -4.52 18.31 11.61
C VAL A 101 -3.42 17.51 12.32
N VAL A 102 -3.32 16.22 12.00
CA VAL A 102 -2.41 15.28 12.68
C VAL A 102 -1.47 14.64 11.66
N LEU A 103 -0.17 14.67 11.95
CA LEU A 103 0.82 13.85 11.28
C LEU A 103 1.09 12.61 12.13
N LEU A 104 0.69 11.44 11.63
CA LEU A 104 1.01 10.15 12.26
C LEU A 104 2.17 9.51 11.49
N TYR A 105 3.31 9.33 12.17
CA TYR A 105 4.54 8.84 11.55
C TYR A 105 4.92 7.48 12.14
N PHE A 106 5.01 6.45 11.29
CA PHE A 106 5.43 5.11 11.66
C PHE A 106 6.91 4.95 11.35
N TRP A 107 7.71 4.69 12.38
CA TRP A 107 9.13 4.38 12.25
C TRP A 107 9.48 3.11 13.02
N MET A 108 10.66 2.55 12.74
CA MET A 108 11.31 1.55 13.57
C MET A 108 12.74 2.02 13.86
N GLU A 109 13.21 1.77 15.07
CA GLU A 109 14.62 1.91 15.47
C GLU A 109 15.14 0.49 15.77
N TYR A 110 16.40 0.23 15.42
CA TYR A 110 17.02 -1.09 15.49
C TYR A 110 17.55 -1.41 16.88
#